data_AF-A0A258IAQ0-F1
#
_entry.id   AF-A0A258IAQ0-F1
#
_cell.length_a   1.000
_cell.length_b   1.000
_cell.length_c   1.000
_cell.angle_alpha   90.00
_cell.angle_beta   90.00
_cell.angle_gamma   90.00
#
_symmetry.space_group_name_H-M   'P 1'
#
loop_
_entity.id
_entity.type
_entity.pdbx_description
1 polymer ?
#
loop_
_entity_poly.entity_id
_entity_poly.type
_entity_poly.pdbx_seq_one_letter_code
_entity_poly.pdbx_strand_id
1 'polypeptide(L)' 'MIEFAPYLLVLIGWQPADVDGSMTASQLLQPNQLECERAGERALVDSNGAYRRYFCLEAPTQHDIEEMWQEQKR' A
#
# COMPACT_ATOMS: atom_id res chain seq x y z
N MET A 1 -11.33 15.45 14.62
CA MET A 1 -9.88 15.44 14.34
C MET A 1 -9.68 14.53 13.16
N ILE A 2 -9.14 15.03 12.05
CA ILE A 2 -8.77 14.17 10.92
C ILE A 2 -7.48 13.47 11.36
N GLU A 3 -7.56 12.19 11.70
CA GLU A 3 -6.36 11.37 11.90
C GLU A 3 -5.63 11.32 10.58
N PHE A 4 -4.48 12.00 10.51
CA PHE A 4 -3.59 11.94 9.37
C PHE A 4 -2.97 10.55 9.39
N ALA A 5 -3.55 9.61 8.65
CA ALA A 5 -2.98 8.28 8.48
C ALA A 5 -1.80 8.40 7.50
N PRO A 6 -0.55 8.38 7.98
CA PRO A 6 0.61 8.66 7.14
C PRO A 6 1.08 7.40 6.40
N TYR A 7 0.39 6.26 6.52
CA TYR A 7 0.78 5.03 5.85
C TYR A 7 -0.37 4.47 5.01
N LEU A 8 -0.04 4.10 3.78
CA LEU A 8 -0.92 3.41 2.83
C LEU A 8 -0.49 1.95 2.76
N LEU A 9 -1.35 1.06 3.24
CA LEU A 9 -1.26 -0.37 3.00
C LEU A 9 -1.80 -0.67 1.62
N VAL A 10 -0.99 -1.28 0.75
CA VAL A 10 -1.40 -1.80 -0.55
C VAL A 10 -1.33 -3.32 -0.52
N LEU A 11 -2.44 -3.99 -0.84
CA LEU A 11 -2.55 -5.44 -0.93
C LEU A 11 -2.67 -5.85 -2.39
N ILE A 12 -1.79 -6.74 -2.85
CA ILE A 12 -1.78 -7.23 -4.24
C ILE A 12 -2.06 -8.73 -4.26
N GLY A 13 -3.07 -9.12 -5.02
CA GLY A 13 -3.53 -10.49 -5.20
C GLY A 13 -3.57 -10.88 -6.66
N TRP A 14 -3.29 -12.15 -6.96
CA TRP A 14 -3.45 -12.71 -8.31
C TRP A 14 -3.59 -14.24 -8.25
N GLN A 15 -4.20 -14.82 -9.28
CA GLN A 15 -4.20 -16.26 -9.53
C GLN A 15 -2.93 -16.64 -10.32
N PRO A 16 -2.14 -17.64 -9.88
CA PRO A 16 -0.90 -18.02 -10.58
C PRO A 16 -1.11 -18.52 -12.01
N ALA A 17 -2.30 -19.05 -12.30
CA ALA A 17 -2.65 -19.57 -13.61
C ALA A 17 -2.93 -18.47 -14.64
N ASP A 18 -3.19 -17.23 -14.20
CA ASP A 18 -3.49 -16.08 -15.06
C ASP A 18 -3.14 -14.79 -14.33
N VAL A 19 -1.86 -14.43 -14.27
CA VAL A 19 -1.40 -13.27 -13.49
C VAL A 19 -2.01 -11.98 -14.01
N ASP A 20 -1.95 -11.76 -15.33
CA ASP A 20 -2.37 -10.50 -15.95
C ASP A 20 -3.89 -10.30 -15.88
N GLY A 21 -4.68 -11.37 -16.09
CA GLY A 21 -6.15 -11.29 -16.10
C GLY A 21 -6.80 -11.30 -14.71
N SER A 22 -6.06 -11.67 -13.66
CA SER A 22 -6.62 -11.83 -12.31
C SER A 22 -6.00 -10.93 -11.25
N MET A 23 -5.10 -10.04 -11.64
CA MET A 23 -4.47 -9.13 -10.70
C MET A 23 -5.51 -8.19 -10.06
N THR A 24 -5.48 -8.13 -8.73
CA THR A 24 -6.34 -7.27 -7.93
C THR A 24 -5.48 -6.48 -6.95
N ALA A 25 -5.91 -5.26 -6.65
CA ALA A 25 -5.28 -4.40 -5.66
C ALA A 25 -6.33 -3.85 -4.70
N SER A 26 -5.99 -3.77 -3.42
CA SER A 26 -6.77 -3.08 -2.39
C SER A 26 -5.88 -2.15 -1.60
N GLN A 27 -6.45 -1.06 -1.10
CA GLN A 27 -5.73 0.01 -0.42
C GLN A 27 -6.42 0.40 0.88
N LEU A 28 -5.65 0.52 1.96
CA LEU A 28 -6.15 0.90 3.28
C LEU A 28 -5.20 1.89 3.95
N LEU A 29 -5.76 2.89 4.62
CA LEU A 29 -5.00 3.85 5.40
C LEU A 29 -4.72 3.31 6.81
N GLN A 30 -3.50 3.54 7.29
CA GLN A 30 -3.00 3.03 8.57
C GLN A 30 -2.35 4.17 9.37
N PRO A 31 -2.53 4.17 10.71
CA PRO A 31 -2.13 5.30 11.55
C PRO A 31 -0.62 5.44 11.74
N ASN A 32 0.14 4.35 11.56
CA ASN A 32 1.59 4.32 11.65
C ASN A 32 2.15 3.08 10.93
N GLN A 33 3.48 3.01 10.79
CA GLN A 33 4.16 1.92 10.10
C GLN A 33 3.88 0.55 10.73
N LEU A 34 3.92 0.46 12.06
CA LEU A 34 3.75 -0.82 12.78
C LEU A 34 2.35 -1.41 12.55
N GLU A 35 1.31 -0.59 12.60
CA GLU A 35 -0.06 -1.03 12.33
C GLU A 35 -0.25 -1.39 10.85
N CYS A 36 0.43 -0.69 9.94
CA CYS A 36 0.44 -1.06 8.52
C CYS A 36 1.02 -2.47 8.29
N GLU A 37 2.22 -2.73 8.81
CA GLU A 37 2.90 -4.03 8.67
C GLU A 37 2.03 -5.15 9.24
N ARG A 38 1.51 -4.97 10.46
CA ARG A 38 0.64 -5.97 11.11
C ARG A 38 -0.65 -6.22 10.35
N ALA A 39 -1.22 -5.20 9.72
CA ALA A 39 -2.44 -5.35 8.91
C ALA A 39 -2.14 -6.08 7.59
N GLY A 40 -0.98 -5.80 6.97
CA GLY A 40 -0.49 -6.51 5.79
C GLY A 40 -0.24 -7.99 6.05
N GLU A 41 0.49 -8.31 7.12
CA GLU A 41 0.75 -9.69 7.55
C GLU A 41 -0.55 -10.46 7.80
N ARG A 42 -1.50 -9.85 8.52
CA ARG A 42 -2.82 -10.45 8.78
C ARG A 42 -3.59 -10.70 7.49
N ALA A 43 -3.58 -9.74 6.56
CA ALA A 43 -4.28 -9.90 5.27
C ALA A 43 -3.72 -11.05 4.42
N LEU A 44 -2.40 -11.31 4.49
CA LEU A 44 -1.81 -12.48 3.82
C LEU A 44 -2.29 -13.81 4.40
N VAL A 45 -2.58 -13.86 5.70
CA VAL A 45 -3.09 -15.07 6.38
C VAL A 45 -4.60 -15.23 6.16
N ASP A 46 -5.38 -14.19 6.40
CA ASP A 46 -6.85 -14.24 6.45
C ASP A 46 -7.50 -14.36 5.07
N SER A 47 -6.81 -13.93 4.01
CA SER A 47 -7.38 -13.88 2.66
C SER A 47 -7.47 -15.24 1.96
N ASN A 48 -7.17 -16.36 2.65
CA ASN A 48 -7.07 -17.70 2.06
C ASN A 48 -6.19 -17.72 0.80
N GLY A 49 -5.17 -16.86 0.75
CA GLY A 49 -4.26 -16.72 -0.38
C GLY A 49 -4.76 -15.86 -1.54
N ALA A 50 -5.87 -15.12 -1.37
CA ALA A 50 -6.34 -14.15 -2.37
C ALA A 50 -5.34 -13.00 -2.53
N TYR A 51 -4.78 -12.49 -1.44
CA TYR A 51 -3.64 -11.57 -1.47
C TYR A 51 -2.33 -12.32 -1.25
N ARG A 52 -1.31 -11.95 -2.02
CA ARG A 52 0.00 -12.62 -2.05
C ARG A 52 1.15 -11.72 -1.63
N ARG A 53 1.00 -10.41 -1.80
CA ARG A 53 1.99 -9.41 -1.40
C ARG A 53 1.30 -8.22 -0.77
N TYR A 54 1.99 -7.57 0.16
CA TYR A 54 1.59 -6.27 0.67
C TYR A 54 2.75 -5.28 0.60
N PHE A 55 2.42 -4.00 0.60
CA PHE A 55 3.36 -2.89 0.70
C PHE A 55 2.84 -1.90 1.73
N CYS A 56 3.73 -1.40 2.58
CA CYS A 56 3.47 -0.29 3.48
C CYS A 56 4.23 0.94 3.01
N LEU A 57 3.49 1.91 2.49
CA LEU A 57 4.04 3.12 1.89
C LEU A 57 3.78 4.29 2.83
N GLU A 58 4.82 5.06 3.13
CA GLU A 58 4.66 6.33 3.83
C GLU A 58 4.07 7.37 2.87
N ALA A 59 3.15 8.20 3.37
CA ALA A 59 2.61 9.32 2.65
C ALA A 59 3.75 10.30 2.35
N PRO A 60 3.84 10.83 1.13
CA PRO A 60 4.89 11.77 0.79
C PRO A 60 4.81 12.99 1.71
N THR A 61 5.96 13.39 2.23
CA THR A 61 6.11 14.62 2.99
C THR A 61 5.95 15.82 2.06
N GLN A 62 5.74 16.99 2.64
CA GLN A 62 5.73 18.23 1.86
C GLN A 62 7.03 18.43 1.08
N HIS A 63 8.17 18.02 1.65
CA HIS A 63 9.46 18.08 0.98
C HIS A 63 9.51 17.17 -0.25
N ASP A 64 9.04 15.93 -0.13
CA ASP A 64 8.98 14.97 -1.26
C ASP A 64 8.13 15.50 -2.41
N ILE A 65 7.02 16.16 -2.06
CA ILE A 65 6.14 16.82 -3.04
C ILE A 65 6.89 17.95 -3.74
N GLU A 66 7.56 18.83 -2.97
CA GLU A 66 8.32 19.95 -3.52
C GLU A 66 9.45 19.48 -4.45
N GLU A 67 10.15 18.40 -4.12
CA GLU A 67 11.18 17.79 -4.98
C GLU A 67 10.58 17.26 -6.30
N MET A 68 9.50 16.47 -6.24
CA MET A 68 8.80 15.96 -7.43
C MET A 68 8.38 17.08 -8.38
N TRP A 69 7.89 18.21 -7.86
CA TRP A 69 7.48 19.35 -8.68
C TRP A 69 8.64 20.05 -9.39
N GLN A 70 9.86 20.01 -8.84
CA GLN A 70 11.03 20.57 -9.50
C GLN A 70 11.55 19.64 -10.60
N GLU A 71 11.48 18.32 -10.40
CA GLU A 71 11.88 17.34 -11.42
C GLU A 71 11.03 17.43 -12.69
N GLN A 72 9.72 17.67 -12.57
CA GLN A 72 8.81 17.81 -13.72
C GLN A 72 9.03 19.08 -14.56
N LYS A 73 9.82 20.05 -14.06
CA LYS A 73 10.11 21.30 -14.77
C LYS A 73 11.41 21.24 -15.60
N ARG A 74 12.16 20.14 -15.51
CA ARG A 74 13.34 19.88 -16.34
C ARG A 74 12.96 19.17 -17.63
#